data_AF-A0A6M1U8J3-F1
#
_entry.id   AF-A0A6M1U8J3-F1
#
_cell.length_a   1.000
_cell.length_b   1.000
_cell.length_c   1.000
_cell.angle_alpha   90.00
_cell.angle_beta   90.00
_cell.angle_gamma   90.00
#
_symmetry.space_group_name_H-M   'P 1'
#
loop_
_entity.id
_entity.type
_entity.pdbx_description
1 polymer ?
#
loop_
_entity_poly.entity_id
_entity_poly.type
_entity_poly.pdbx_seq_one_letter_code
_entity_poly.pdbx_strand_id
1 'polypeptide(L)'
;MWVQDNEIYRLQKQAPPWFAGGFGHCDRIADFVYWARQPFFSVDELTCLSIGFDPRQEIAKRIDAITAKDPHFQYQSVKFLIERHQLLTRQFNPNGYEKRVRPADFLRWVDRMEFEVHPDFLALLRKYHGPEQQRSPSRPLPKQDRREVDTIAQLFTAMAIDQLGYNPRSARSSVPREIAELASEMGLSISDDTVRKFLKLGASFIPDDWEPHNG
;
A
#
# COMPACT_ATOMS: atom_id res chain seq x y z
N MET A 1 -10.29 49.39 -37.10
CA MET A 1 -9.29 48.57 -36.40
C MET A 1 -9.73 48.39 -34.94
N TRP A 2 -10.75 47.56 -34.68
CA TRP A 2 -11.30 47.21 -33.34
C TRP A 2 -12.24 45.98 -33.46
N VAL A 3 -11.76 44.84 -33.96
CA VAL A 3 -12.60 43.62 -34.12
C VAL A 3 -12.06 42.41 -33.34
N GLN A 4 -10.80 42.41 -32.92
CA GLN A 4 -10.19 41.26 -32.24
C GLN A 4 -10.51 41.14 -30.74
N ASP A 5 -10.93 42.21 -30.06
CA ASP A 5 -11.16 42.18 -28.60
C ASP A 5 -12.45 41.46 -28.17
N ASN A 6 -13.47 41.39 -29.04
CA ASN A 6 -14.77 40.79 -28.70
C ASN A 6 -14.78 39.26 -28.74
N GLU A 7 -13.87 38.65 -29.50
CA GLU A 7 -13.79 37.20 -29.65
C GLU A 7 -13.07 36.57 -28.45
N ILE A 8 -12.00 37.21 -27.97
CA ILE A 8 -11.29 36.83 -26.74
C ILE A 8 -12.23 36.93 -25.52
N TYR A 9 -13.05 37.98 -25.44
CA TYR A 9 -14.02 38.16 -24.34
C TYR A 9 -15.14 37.10 -24.35
N ARG A 10 -15.52 36.58 -25.53
CA ARG A 10 -16.48 35.46 -25.65
C ARG A 10 -15.87 34.13 -25.25
N LEU A 11 -14.60 33.88 -25.59
CA LEU A 11 -13.87 32.68 -25.17
C LEU A 11 -13.62 32.68 -23.65
N GLN A 12 -13.35 33.83 -23.03
CA GLN A 12 -13.25 33.96 -21.58
C GLN A 12 -14.58 33.74 -20.84
N LYS A 13 -15.72 33.99 -21.49
CA LYS A 13 -17.06 33.61 -20.99
C LYS A 13 -17.35 32.11 -21.12
N GLN A 14 -16.57 31.39 -21.92
CA GLN A 14 -16.76 29.97 -22.23
C GLN A 14 -15.83 29.03 -21.43
N ALA A 15 -15.19 29.48 -20.37
CA ALA A 15 -14.56 28.57 -19.42
C ALA A 15 -14.67 29.16 -18.03
N PRO A 16 -15.11 28.41 -17.00
CA PRO A 16 -15.04 28.91 -15.65
C PRO A 16 -13.57 29.28 -15.34
N PRO A 17 -13.25 30.51 -14.92
CA PRO A 17 -11.87 30.94 -14.67
C PRO A 17 -11.13 30.07 -13.65
N TRP A 18 -11.89 29.35 -12.83
CA TRP A 18 -11.36 28.41 -11.84
C TRP A 18 -10.90 27.06 -12.47
N PHE A 19 -11.43 26.70 -13.63
CA PHE A 19 -11.18 25.45 -14.36
C PHE A 19 -9.81 25.41 -15.07
N ALA A 20 -9.30 26.57 -15.52
CA ALA A 20 -7.98 26.67 -16.14
C ALA A 20 -6.82 26.28 -15.21
N GLY A 21 -7.06 26.12 -13.90
CA GLY A 21 -6.00 25.95 -12.91
C GLY A 21 -5.48 24.54 -12.68
N GLY A 22 -6.08 23.51 -13.27
CA GLY A 22 -5.41 22.20 -13.44
C GLY A 22 -4.67 22.09 -14.78
N PHE A 23 -4.88 23.06 -15.69
CA PHE A 23 -4.41 23.07 -17.07
C PHE A 23 -3.45 24.25 -17.32
N GLY A 24 -2.64 24.62 -16.32
CA GLY A 24 -1.57 25.62 -16.49
C GLY A 24 -1.56 26.84 -15.56
N HIS A 25 -2.35 26.90 -14.46
CA HIS A 25 -2.12 27.89 -13.40
C HIS A 25 -1.45 27.26 -12.18
N CYS A 26 -0.23 27.70 -11.90
CA CYS A 26 0.66 27.20 -10.85
C CYS A 26 -0.01 27.15 -9.46
N ASP A 27 -0.84 28.15 -9.16
CA ASP A 27 -1.43 28.36 -7.82
C ASP A 27 -2.55 27.37 -7.48
N ARG A 28 -2.93 26.49 -8.41
CA ARG A 28 -4.03 25.53 -8.22
C ARG A 28 -3.61 24.06 -8.39
N ILE A 29 -2.32 23.83 -8.60
CA ILE A 29 -1.73 22.49 -8.58
C ILE A 29 -1.76 21.97 -7.14
N ALA A 30 -2.18 20.72 -6.96
CA ALA A 30 -2.16 20.09 -5.65
C ALA A 30 -0.73 19.96 -5.12
N ASP A 31 -0.55 20.26 -3.83
CA ASP A 31 0.64 19.85 -3.09
C ASP A 31 0.61 18.33 -2.89
N PHE A 32 1.11 17.58 -3.87
CA PHE A 32 1.11 16.12 -3.81
C PHE A 32 1.95 15.58 -2.66
N VAL A 33 2.97 16.31 -2.19
CA VAL A 33 3.79 15.85 -1.06
C VAL A 33 2.96 15.89 0.22
N TYR A 34 2.21 16.97 0.43
CA TYR A 34 1.27 17.09 1.55
C TYR A 34 0.16 16.03 1.47
N TRP A 35 -0.48 15.90 0.30
CA TRP A 35 -1.64 15.04 0.13
C TRP A 35 -1.30 13.56 0.13
N ALA A 36 -0.18 13.16 -0.48
CA ALA A 36 0.23 11.75 -0.52
C ALA A 36 0.69 11.20 0.85
N ARG A 37 0.79 12.03 1.89
CA ARG A 37 1.05 11.59 3.27
C ARG A 37 -0.22 11.36 4.09
N GLN A 38 -1.39 11.71 3.56
CA GLN A 38 -2.64 11.61 4.30
C GLN A 38 -3.02 10.13 4.53
N PRO A 39 -3.45 9.77 5.75
CA PRO A 39 -3.79 8.38 6.07
C PRO A 39 -5.10 7.93 5.43
N PHE A 40 -5.96 8.87 5.05
CA PHE A 40 -7.23 8.62 4.39
C PHE A 40 -7.63 9.78 3.48
N PHE A 41 -8.50 9.47 2.52
CA PHE A 41 -9.08 10.46 1.61
C PHE A 41 -10.60 10.38 1.56
N SER A 42 -11.27 11.47 1.24
CA SER A 42 -12.64 11.45 0.72
C SER A 42 -12.66 11.12 -0.77
N VAL A 43 -13.84 10.80 -1.30
CA VAL A 43 -14.04 10.63 -2.75
C VAL A 43 -13.74 11.92 -3.52
N ASP A 44 -14.10 13.08 -2.95
CA ASP A 44 -13.85 14.38 -3.57
C ASP A 44 -12.35 14.67 -3.65
N GLU A 45 -11.62 14.38 -2.57
CA GLU A 45 -10.16 14.53 -2.52
C GLU A 45 -9.48 13.67 -3.57
N LEU A 46 -9.85 12.38 -3.67
CA LEU A 46 -9.30 11.49 -4.70
C LEU A 46 -9.66 11.94 -6.11
N THR A 47 -10.88 12.45 -6.33
CA THR A 47 -11.29 12.99 -7.63
C THR A 47 -10.37 14.14 -8.04
N CYS A 48 -10.15 15.11 -7.14
CA CYS A 48 -9.31 16.28 -7.41
C CYS A 48 -7.83 15.90 -7.61
N LEU A 49 -7.27 15.12 -6.68
CA LEU A 49 -5.86 14.72 -6.71
C LEU A 49 -5.51 13.88 -7.93
N SER A 50 -6.46 13.07 -8.38
CA SER A 50 -6.26 12.21 -9.54
C SER A 50 -6.10 12.96 -10.87
N ILE A 51 -6.47 14.24 -10.91
CA ILE A 51 -6.26 15.12 -12.06
C ILE A 51 -5.27 16.27 -11.75
N GLY A 52 -4.67 16.25 -10.56
CA GLY A 52 -3.68 17.23 -10.13
C GLY A 52 -4.22 18.52 -9.48
N PHE A 53 -5.48 18.53 -9.07
CA PHE A 53 -6.13 19.71 -8.51
C PHE A 53 -6.14 19.69 -6.98
N ASP A 54 -5.91 20.83 -6.33
CA ASP A 54 -5.95 20.94 -4.85
C ASP A 54 -7.38 20.79 -4.29
N PRO A 55 -7.66 19.74 -3.50
CA PRO A 55 -8.97 19.52 -2.87
C PRO A 55 -9.43 20.61 -1.89
N ARG A 56 -8.52 21.47 -1.38
CA ARG A 56 -8.90 22.58 -0.48
C ARG A 56 -9.81 23.60 -1.15
N GLN A 57 -9.80 23.65 -2.47
CA GLN A 57 -10.74 24.47 -3.20
C GLN A 57 -12.07 23.70 -3.24
N GLU A 58 -13.15 24.33 -2.79
CA GLU A 58 -14.50 23.73 -2.72
C GLU A 58 -15.07 23.45 -4.12
N ILE A 59 -14.51 22.48 -4.85
CA ILE A 59 -14.90 22.16 -6.22
C ILE A 59 -16.27 21.49 -6.25
N ALA A 60 -16.58 20.61 -5.29
CA ALA A 60 -17.86 19.91 -5.25
C ALA A 60 -19.06 20.89 -5.32
N LYS A 61 -19.05 21.92 -4.46
CA LYS A 61 -20.07 22.98 -4.46
C LYS A 61 -20.12 23.76 -5.80
N ARG A 62 -19.00 23.86 -6.50
CA ARG A 62 -18.90 24.54 -7.80
C ARG A 62 -19.39 23.65 -8.95
N ILE A 63 -19.15 22.33 -8.90
CA ILE A 63 -19.72 21.36 -9.85
C ILE A 63 -21.25 21.37 -9.72
N ASP A 64 -21.77 21.31 -8.49
CA ASP A 64 -23.22 21.36 -8.23
C ASP A 64 -23.82 22.69 -8.72
N ALA A 65 -23.15 23.81 -8.46
CA ALA A 65 -23.60 25.12 -8.91
C ALA A 65 -23.59 25.28 -10.45
N ILE A 66 -22.66 24.64 -11.16
CA ILE A 66 -22.64 24.62 -12.63
C ILE A 66 -23.77 23.74 -13.16
N THR A 67 -23.90 22.53 -12.61
CA THR A 67 -24.90 21.54 -13.04
C THR A 67 -26.33 22.03 -12.80
N ALA A 68 -26.55 22.76 -11.70
CA ALA A 68 -27.86 23.34 -11.37
C ALA A 68 -28.22 24.57 -12.22
N LYS A 69 -27.24 25.34 -12.69
CA LYS A 69 -27.48 26.57 -13.46
C LYS A 69 -27.78 26.32 -14.93
N ASP A 70 -27.19 25.28 -15.52
CA ASP A 70 -27.47 24.91 -16.91
C ASP A 70 -27.32 23.40 -17.11
N PRO A 71 -28.44 22.64 -17.16
CA PRO A 71 -28.42 21.20 -17.43
C PRO A 71 -27.85 20.83 -18.81
N HIS A 72 -27.73 21.80 -19.73
CA HIS A 72 -27.16 21.64 -21.07
C HIS A 72 -25.73 22.20 -21.17
N PHE A 73 -25.08 22.62 -20.07
CA PHE A 73 -23.68 23.04 -20.08
C PHE A 73 -22.76 21.83 -20.32
N GLN A 74 -22.24 21.71 -21.55
CA GLN A 74 -21.43 20.57 -22.00
C GLN A 74 -19.93 20.87 -22.08
N TYR A 75 -19.32 21.34 -20.99
CA TYR A 75 -17.86 21.27 -20.94
C TYR A 75 -17.45 19.81 -20.78
N GLN A 76 -16.80 19.26 -21.82
CA GLN A 76 -16.23 17.91 -21.81
C GLN A 76 -15.41 17.65 -20.54
N SER A 77 -14.76 18.68 -20.03
CA SER A 77 -13.90 18.65 -18.87
C SER A 77 -14.67 18.60 -17.53
N VAL A 78 -15.86 19.21 -17.46
CA VAL A 78 -16.79 19.05 -16.32
C VAL A 78 -17.45 17.69 -16.36
N LYS A 79 -17.87 17.23 -17.54
CA LYS A 79 -18.38 15.88 -17.74
C LYS A 79 -17.35 14.82 -17.32
N PHE A 80 -16.09 14.99 -17.72
CA PHE A 80 -14.97 14.16 -17.29
C PHE A 80 -14.84 14.09 -15.76
N LEU A 81 -14.89 15.24 -15.07
CA LEU A 81 -14.85 15.28 -13.60
C LEU A 81 -16.05 14.57 -12.96
N ILE A 82 -17.25 14.76 -13.49
CA ILE A 82 -18.48 14.12 -13.00
C ILE A 82 -18.40 12.61 -13.16
N GLU A 83 -18.03 12.11 -14.35
CA GLU A 83 -17.90 10.68 -14.62
C GLU A 83 -16.86 10.04 -13.71
N ARG A 84 -15.73 10.73 -13.51
CA ARG A 84 -14.66 10.30 -12.62
C ARG A 84 -15.07 10.24 -11.16
N HIS A 85 -15.78 11.26 -10.68
CA HIS A 85 -16.35 11.30 -9.34
C HIS A 85 -17.37 10.17 -9.12
N GLN A 86 -18.23 9.92 -10.10
CA GLN A 86 -19.22 8.84 -10.05
C GLN A 86 -18.56 7.47 -9.95
N LEU A 87 -17.48 7.23 -10.70
CA LEU A 87 -16.72 5.98 -10.61
C LEU A 87 -16.15 5.76 -9.21
N LEU A 88 -15.51 6.79 -8.65
CA LEU A 88 -14.93 6.72 -7.30
C LEU A 88 -16.01 6.58 -6.22
N THR A 89 -17.15 7.27 -6.38
CA THR A 89 -18.30 7.16 -5.49
C THR A 89 -18.84 5.73 -5.49
N ARG A 90 -19.06 5.13 -6.66
CA ARG A 90 -19.56 3.74 -6.76
C ARG A 90 -18.62 2.74 -6.09
N GLN A 91 -17.32 2.94 -6.22
CA GLN A 91 -16.33 2.02 -5.65
C GLN A 91 -16.18 2.18 -4.13
N PHE A 92 -16.05 3.41 -3.66
CA PHE A 92 -15.61 3.70 -2.29
C PHE A 92 -16.71 4.21 -1.37
N ASN A 93 -17.82 4.69 -1.94
CA ASN A 93 -19.00 5.15 -1.23
C ASN A 93 -20.32 4.63 -1.87
N PRO A 94 -20.51 3.29 -1.98
CA PRO A 94 -21.72 2.73 -2.60
C PRO A 94 -23.01 3.01 -1.81
N ASN A 95 -22.90 3.27 -0.51
CA ASN A 95 -24.05 3.41 0.39
C ASN A 95 -24.31 4.87 0.83
N GLY A 96 -23.57 5.84 0.29
CA GLY A 96 -23.73 7.27 0.62
C GLY A 96 -23.19 7.71 1.98
N TYR A 97 -22.57 6.83 2.77
CA TYR A 97 -21.91 7.20 4.03
C TYR A 97 -20.52 7.76 3.75
N GLU A 98 -20.07 8.78 4.50
CA GLU A 98 -18.72 9.36 4.39
C GLU A 98 -17.61 8.36 4.75
N LYS A 99 -17.39 7.37 3.88
CA LYS A 99 -16.37 6.36 4.04
C LYS A 99 -15.05 6.93 3.57
N ARG A 100 -14.14 7.08 4.51
CA ARG A 100 -12.75 7.47 4.26
C ARG A 100 -12.03 6.32 3.55
N VAL A 101 -11.40 6.63 2.42
CA VAL A 101 -10.67 5.69 1.56
C VAL A 101 -9.24 5.57 2.04
N ARG A 102 -8.76 4.35 2.27
CA ARG A 102 -7.35 4.12 2.59
C ARG A 102 -6.51 4.22 1.31
N PRO A 103 -5.33 4.85 1.37
CA PRO A 103 -4.41 4.93 0.24
C PRO A 103 -4.10 3.57 -0.42
N ALA A 104 -3.89 2.52 0.39
CA ALA A 104 -3.62 1.17 -0.10
C ALA A 104 -4.81 0.53 -0.85
N ASP A 105 -6.05 0.81 -0.40
CA ASP A 105 -7.26 0.35 -1.09
C ASP A 105 -7.40 1.05 -2.44
N PHE A 106 -7.12 2.36 -2.47
CA PHE A 106 -7.12 3.14 -3.69
C PHE A 106 -6.06 2.64 -4.68
N LEU A 107 -4.81 2.44 -4.25
CA LEU A 107 -3.74 1.94 -5.11
C LEU A 107 -4.07 0.57 -5.72
N ARG A 108 -4.56 -0.38 -4.91
CA ARG A 108 -4.98 -1.70 -5.43
C ARG A 108 -6.08 -1.60 -6.48
N TRP A 109 -7.02 -0.66 -6.30
CA TRP A 109 -8.09 -0.45 -7.24
C TRP A 109 -7.59 0.22 -8.53
N VAL A 110 -6.71 1.22 -8.41
CA VAL A 110 -6.04 1.87 -9.55
C VAL A 110 -5.33 0.85 -10.41
N ASP A 111 -4.53 -0.03 -9.79
CA ASP A 111 -3.78 -1.07 -10.51
C ASP A 111 -4.72 -2.09 -11.18
N ARG A 112 -5.83 -2.45 -10.53
CA ARG A 112 -6.81 -3.42 -11.07
C ARG A 112 -7.61 -2.87 -12.24
N MET A 113 -8.00 -1.60 -12.17
CA MET A 113 -8.88 -0.97 -13.15
C MET A 113 -8.14 -0.18 -14.22
N GLU A 114 -6.80 -0.15 -14.16
CA GLU A 114 -5.96 0.70 -15.00
C GLU A 114 -6.42 2.17 -14.99
N PHE A 115 -6.86 2.63 -13.83
CA PHE A 115 -7.45 3.97 -13.70
C PHE A 115 -6.36 5.04 -13.83
N GLU A 116 -6.48 5.91 -14.84
CA GLU A 116 -5.49 6.94 -15.13
C GLU A 116 -5.43 7.99 -14.02
N VAL A 117 -4.35 8.05 -13.24
CA VAL A 117 -4.14 9.03 -12.15
C VAL A 117 -2.96 9.94 -12.49
N HIS A 118 -3.01 11.20 -12.05
CA HIS A 118 -1.90 12.14 -12.18
C HIS A 118 -0.58 11.49 -11.74
N PRO A 119 0.45 11.44 -12.60
CA PRO A 119 1.63 10.61 -12.39
C PRO A 119 2.40 10.96 -11.11
N ASP A 120 2.58 12.25 -10.82
CA ASP A 120 3.29 12.69 -9.62
C ASP A 120 2.55 12.32 -8.33
N PHE A 121 1.22 12.46 -8.33
CA PHE A 121 0.41 12.03 -7.20
C PHE A 121 0.52 10.52 -7.01
N LEU A 122 0.36 9.74 -8.08
CA LEU A 122 0.44 8.28 -8.02
C LEU A 122 1.83 7.80 -7.56
N ALA A 123 2.90 8.42 -8.06
CA ALA A 123 4.28 8.11 -7.68
C ALA A 123 4.52 8.40 -6.19
N LEU A 124 4.08 9.56 -5.68
CA LEU A 124 4.21 9.91 -4.27
C LEU A 124 3.29 9.07 -3.38
N LEU A 125 2.09 8.74 -3.84
CA LEU A 125 1.17 7.89 -3.08
C LEU A 125 1.73 6.46 -2.94
N ARG A 126 2.31 5.90 -4.02
CA ARG A 126 3.05 4.64 -3.96
C ARG A 126 4.29 4.75 -3.08
N LYS A 127 4.99 5.89 -3.12
CA LYS A 127 6.16 6.15 -2.27
C LYS A 127 5.84 6.07 -0.77
N TYR A 128 4.67 6.55 -0.34
CA TYR A 128 4.28 6.59 1.07
C TYR A 128 3.37 5.43 1.50
N HIS A 129 2.60 4.85 0.58
CA HIS A 129 1.55 3.86 0.90
C HIS A 129 1.50 2.64 -0.04
N GLY A 130 2.40 2.55 -1.02
CA GLY A 130 2.48 1.37 -1.89
C GLY A 130 2.81 0.10 -1.11
N PRO A 131 2.48 -1.08 -1.68
CA PRO A 131 2.97 -2.33 -1.14
C PRO A 131 4.50 -2.24 -1.08
N GLU A 132 5.05 -2.61 0.08
CA GLU A 132 6.45 -2.47 0.47
C GLU A 132 7.36 -3.39 -0.37
N GLN A 133 7.45 -3.17 -1.68
CA GLN A 133 8.44 -3.77 -2.55
C GLN A 133 9.69 -2.87 -2.52
N GLN A 134 10.63 -3.27 -1.65
CA GLN A 134 12.01 -2.74 -1.54
C GLN A 134 12.18 -1.35 -0.91
N ARG A 135 11.62 -1.13 0.28
CA ARG A 135 12.16 -0.16 1.24
C ARG A 135 12.26 -0.76 2.63
N SER A 136 13.34 -1.48 2.89
CA SER A 136 13.85 -1.56 4.26
C SER A 136 14.36 -0.16 4.63
N PRO A 137 13.81 0.46 5.69
CA PRO A 137 14.38 0.25 6.99
C PRO A 137 13.37 -0.48 7.86
N SER A 138 13.82 -1.59 8.42
CA SER A 138 13.22 -2.31 9.53
C SER A 138 12.20 -1.48 10.32
N ARG A 139 10.92 -1.80 10.20
CA ARG A 139 10.06 -1.85 11.39
C ARG A 139 10.90 -2.60 12.43
N PRO A 140 11.16 -2.08 13.64
CA PRO A 140 11.60 -2.97 14.69
C PRO A 140 10.46 -3.98 14.77
N LEU A 141 10.72 -5.21 14.32
CA LEU A 141 9.94 -6.34 14.76
C LEU A 141 9.77 -6.12 16.27
N PRO A 142 8.58 -6.34 16.87
CA PRO A 142 8.55 -6.50 18.32
C PRO A 142 9.72 -7.42 18.63
N LYS A 143 10.71 -6.94 19.41
CA LYS A 143 11.96 -7.69 19.63
C LYS A 143 11.49 -9.09 19.96
N GLN A 144 11.74 -10.04 19.06
CA GLN A 144 11.25 -11.40 19.22
C GLN A 144 11.72 -11.78 20.62
N ASP A 145 10.78 -12.04 21.53
CA ASP A 145 11.15 -12.19 22.92
C ASP A 145 12.15 -13.34 22.94
N ARG A 146 13.37 -13.07 23.42
CA ARG A 146 14.43 -14.09 23.43
C ARG A 146 13.94 -15.36 24.11
N ARG A 147 13.06 -15.22 25.11
CA ARG A 147 12.42 -16.34 25.80
C ARG A 147 11.53 -17.16 24.87
N GLU A 148 10.77 -16.53 23.97
CA GLU A 148 9.95 -17.23 22.98
C GLU A 148 10.83 -17.99 21.98
N VAL A 149 11.92 -17.35 21.51
CA VAL A 149 12.88 -18.01 20.60
C VAL A 149 13.51 -19.23 21.26
N ASP A 150 13.96 -19.09 22.50
CA ASP A 150 14.59 -20.14 23.28
C ASP A 150 13.60 -21.30 23.51
N THR A 151 12.35 -20.99 23.86
CA THR A 151 11.30 -21.99 24.09
C THR A 151 10.99 -22.78 22.82
N ILE A 152 10.87 -22.10 21.67
CA ILE A 152 10.63 -22.77 20.38
C ILE A 152 11.84 -23.63 20.00
N ALA A 153 13.06 -23.12 20.21
CA ALA A 153 14.28 -23.87 19.91
C ALA A 153 14.41 -25.15 20.76
N GLN A 154 14.05 -25.09 22.05
CA GLN A 154 14.00 -26.25 22.94
C GLN A 154 13.00 -27.30 22.45
N LEU A 155 11.75 -26.90 22.18
CA LEU A 155 10.71 -27.80 21.68
C LEU A 155 11.13 -28.44 20.35
N PHE A 156 11.66 -27.64 19.44
CA PHE A 156 12.15 -28.11 18.14
C PHE A 156 13.29 -29.11 18.28
N THR A 157 14.24 -28.85 19.19
CA THR A 157 15.36 -29.78 19.45
C THR A 157 14.88 -31.09 20.06
N ALA A 158 13.93 -31.04 20.99
CA ALA A 158 13.33 -32.23 21.58
C ALA A 158 12.64 -33.11 20.52
N MET A 159 11.87 -32.49 19.60
CA MET A 159 11.26 -33.23 18.49
C MET A 159 12.30 -33.83 17.54
N ALA A 160 13.38 -33.11 17.25
CA ALA A 160 14.44 -33.63 16.40
C ALA A 160 15.19 -34.80 17.04
N ILE A 161 15.39 -34.78 18.37
CA ILE A 161 15.96 -35.90 19.12
C ILE A 161 15.05 -37.12 19.02
N ASP A 162 13.77 -36.94 19.33
CA ASP A 162 12.79 -38.02 19.46
C ASP A 162 12.42 -38.64 18.10
N GLN A 163 12.17 -37.82 17.09
CA GLN A 163 11.62 -38.26 15.80
C GLN A 163 12.68 -38.52 14.74
N LEU A 164 13.82 -37.83 14.80
CA LEU A 164 14.86 -37.88 13.77
C LEU A 164 16.20 -38.39 14.31
N GLY A 165 16.27 -38.77 15.59
CA GLY A 165 17.50 -39.27 16.21
C GLY A 165 18.62 -38.22 16.27
N TYR A 166 18.28 -36.93 16.31
CA TYR A 166 19.27 -35.87 16.44
C TYR A 166 20.07 -36.06 17.73
N ASN A 167 21.40 -36.16 17.62
CA ASN A 167 22.29 -36.18 18.77
C ASN A 167 23.07 -34.86 18.86
N PRO A 168 22.80 -33.99 19.86
CA PRO A 168 23.49 -32.72 20.02
C PRO A 168 25.01 -32.83 20.21
N ARG A 169 25.49 -33.97 20.71
CA ARG A 169 26.91 -34.23 20.99
C ARG A 169 27.66 -34.80 19.80
N SER A 170 26.94 -35.21 18.75
CA SER A 170 27.58 -35.75 17.56
C SER A 170 28.30 -34.64 16.78
N ALA A 171 29.56 -34.89 16.41
CA ALA A 171 30.34 -33.97 15.59
C ALA A 171 29.71 -33.75 14.20
N ARG A 172 28.92 -34.71 13.70
CA ARG A 172 28.22 -34.64 12.42
C ARG A 172 26.82 -35.24 12.55
N SER A 173 25.82 -34.57 12.00
CA SER A 173 24.44 -35.04 11.94
C SER A 173 23.86 -34.67 10.57
N SER A 174 23.16 -35.62 9.95
CA SER A 174 22.38 -35.41 8.72
C SER A 174 21.02 -34.76 8.97
N VAL A 175 20.51 -34.84 10.21
CA VAL A 175 19.19 -34.34 10.62
C VAL A 175 18.95 -32.88 10.23
N PRO A 176 19.92 -31.94 10.40
CA PRO A 176 19.72 -30.57 9.96
C PRO A 176 19.35 -30.43 8.47
N ARG A 177 19.97 -31.25 7.61
CA ARG A 177 19.68 -31.30 6.17
C ARG A 177 18.33 -31.97 5.90
N GLU A 178 18.03 -33.07 6.56
CA GLU A 178 16.76 -33.79 6.41
C GLU A 178 15.57 -32.87 6.78
N ILE A 179 15.69 -32.09 7.86
CA ILE A 179 14.65 -31.12 8.23
C ILE A 179 14.51 -30.01 7.18
N ALA A 180 15.62 -29.52 6.61
CA ALA A 180 15.57 -28.51 5.55
C ALA A 180 14.89 -29.04 4.28
N GLU A 181 15.15 -30.30 3.93
CA GLU A 181 14.49 -30.99 2.81
C GLU A 181 12.99 -31.19 3.08
N LEU A 182 12.60 -31.66 4.26
CA LEU A 182 11.19 -31.77 4.68
C LEU A 182 10.45 -30.43 4.67
N ALA A 183 11.10 -29.36 5.16
CA ALA A 183 10.55 -28.02 5.11
C ALA A 183 10.34 -27.57 3.66
N SER A 184 11.29 -27.86 2.76
CA SER A 184 11.19 -27.55 1.35
C SER A 184 10.04 -28.28 0.66
N GLU A 185 9.79 -29.55 1.01
CA GLU A 185 8.64 -30.33 0.50
C GLU A 185 7.29 -29.68 0.89
N MET A 186 7.24 -29.00 2.03
CA MET A 186 6.08 -28.23 2.50
C MET A 186 6.03 -26.80 1.95
N GLY A 187 6.94 -26.43 1.05
CA GLY A 187 7.03 -25.09 0.46
C GLY A 187 7.70 -24.04 1.34
N LEU A 188 8.39 -24.45 2.41
CA LEU A 188 9.16 -23.56 3.29
C LEU A 188 10.63 -23.53 2.84
N SER A 189 11.13 -22.34 2.52
CA SER A 189 12.56 -22.16 2.18
C SER A 189 13.38 -21.90 3.44
N ILE A 190 14.01 -22.94 3.99
CA ILE A 190 14.90 -22.86 5.16
C ILE A 190 16.24 -23.53 4.81
N SER A 191 17.35 -22.90 5.17
CA SER A 191 18.70 -23.47 4.96
C SER A 191 19.11 -24.45 6.06
N ASP A 192 19.97 -25.41 5.72
CA ASP A 192 20.59 -26.35 6.70
C ASP A 192 21.27 -25.59 7.85
N ASP A 193 21.99 -24.49 7.54
CA ASP A 193 22.66 -23.67 8.55
C ASP A 193 21.68 -23.01 9.53
N THR A 194 20.50 -22.59 9.04
CA THR A 194 19.44 -22.04 9.88
C THR A 194 18.93 -23.11 10.85
N VAL A 195 18.63 -24.32 10.35
CA VAL A 195 18.17 -25.44 11.17
C VAL A 195 19.22 -25.78 12.24
N ARG A 196 20.48 -25.92 11.83
CA ARG A 196 21.61 -26.21 12.72
C ARG A 196 21.75 -25.18 13.84
N LYS A 197 21.53 -23.89 13.52
CA LYS A 197 21.57 -22.81 14.51
C LYS A 197 20.48 -22.98 15.58
N PHE A 198 19.25 -23.28 15.19
CA PHE A 198 18.14 -23.48 16.14
C PHE A 198 18.30 -24.75 16.97
N LEU A 199 18.77 -25.85 16.36
CA LEU A 199 19.06 -27.09 17.09
C LEU A 199 20.19 -26.91 18.11
N LYS A 200 21.23 -26.15 17.78
CA LYS A 200 22.30 -25.83 18.75
C LYS A 200 21.81 -24.94 19.88
N LEU A 201 20.94 -23.98 19.57
CA LEU A 201 20.34 -23.11 20.58
C LEU A 201 19.49 -23.91 21.57
N GLY A 202 18.58 -24.77 21.08
CA GLY A 202 17.77 -25.62 21.96
C GLY A 202 18.62 -26.63 22.73
N ALA A 203 19.64 -27.21 22.10
CA ALA A 203 20.58 -28.12 22.76
C ALA A 203 21.33 -27.50 23.94
N SER A 204 21.58 -26.19 23.94
CA SER A 204 22.25 -25.51 25.07
C SER A 204 21.44 -25.51 26.37
N PHE A 205 20.16 -25.86 26.31
CA PHE A 205 19.28 -26.00 27.48
C PHE A 205 19.17 -27.46 27.97
N ILE A 206 19.78 -28.42 27.27
CA ILE A 206 19.78 -29.82 27.65
C ILE A 206 20.95 -30.05 28.64
N PRO A 207 20.73 -30.73 29.78
CA PRO A 207 21.79 -31.03 30.74
C PRO A 207 22.94 -31.85 30.16
N ASP A 208 24.16 -31.60 30.63
CA ASP A 208 25.37 -32.32 30.20
C ASP A 208 25.41 -33.79 30.66
N ASP A 209 24.54 -34.21 31.56
CA ASP A 209 24.35 -35.60 32.00
C ASP A 209 23.19 -36.29 31.28
N TRP A 210 22.45 -35.59 30.43
CA TRP A 210 21.35 -36.18 29.67
C TRP A 210 21.86 -37.08 28.54
N GLU A 211 21.31 -38.29 28.45
CA GLU A 211 21.56 -39.24 27.36
C GLU A 211 20.24 -39.63 26.68
N PRO A 212 20.22 -39.76 25.33
CA PRO A 212 19.04 -40.25 24.64
C PRO A 212 18.75 -41.69 25.08
N HIS A 213 17.53 -41.93 25.57
CA HIS A 213 17.06 -43.29 25.79
C HIS A 213 16.86 -43.96 24.43
N ASN A 214 17.81 -44.80 24.02
CA ASN A 214 17.66 -45.64 22.84
C ASN A 214 16.50 -46.61 23.11
N GLY A 215 15.35 -46.37 22.47
CA GLY A 215 14.28 -47.34 22.30
C GLY A 215 14.63 -48.34 21.20
#